data_AF-A0A7Y2PED5-F1
#
_entry.id   AF-A0A7Y2PED5-F1
#
_cell.length_a   1.000
_cell.length_b   1.000
_cell.length_c   1.000
_cell.angle_alpha   90.00
_cell.angle_beta   90.00
_cell.angle_gamma   90.00
#
_symmetry.space_group_name_H-M   'P 1'
#
loop_
_entity.id
_entity.type
_entity.pdbx_description
1 polymer ?
#
loop_
_entity_poly.entity_id
_entity_poly.type
_entity_poly.pdbx_seq_one_letter_code
_entity_poly.pdbx_strand_id
1 'polypeptide(L)'
;MDLTPILATAVGIAAYRGIVSPAAVKYRTWRNGPRVQVARRNWRGVYVPDLGVKRGERLFWLAYAGIVVVAGAVGWTIMVPAT
;
A
#
# COMPACT_ATOMS: atom_id res chain seq x y z
N MET A 1 -23.82 4.68 24.99
CA MET A 1 -22.41 4.76 24.55
C MET A 1 -22.40 4.66 23.04
N ASP A 2 -21.76 5.61 22.37
CA ASP A 2 -21.67 5.62 20.91
C ASP A 2 -20.67 4.54 20.45
N LEU A 3 -21.15 3.53 19.70
CA LEU A 3 -20.36 2.37 19.27
C LEU A 3 -19.61 2.63 17.95
N THR A 4 -19.94 3.73 17.28
CA THR A 4 -19.36 4.19 16.02
C THR A 4 -17.82 4.22 16.02
N PRO A 5 -17.11 4.73 17.05
CA PRO A 5 -15.63 4.71 17.08
C PRO A 5 -15.05 3.30 17.20
N ILE A 6 -15.73 2.37 17.87
CA ILE A 6 -15.27 0.98 18.04
C ILE A 6 -15.39 0.25 16.69
N LEU A 7 -16.53 0.41 16.01
CA LEU A 7 -16.74 -0.17 14.68
C LEU A 7 -15.77 0.41 13.64
N ALA A 8 -15.54 1.73 13.65
CA ALA A 8 -14.57 2.36 12.76
C ALA A 8 -13.14 1.82 12.98
N THR A 9 -12.75 1.64 14.25
CA THR A 9 -11.44 1.07 14.59
C THR A 9 -11.31 -0.40 14.14
N ALA A 10 -12.36 -1.21 14.35
CA ALA A 10 -12.37 -2.61 13.92
C ALA A 10 -12.28 -2.76 12.40
N VAL A 11 -13.01 -1.94 11.64
CA VAL A 11 -12.94 -1.90 10.17
C VAL A 11 -11.54 -1.48 9.70
N GLY A 12 -10.95 -0.46 10.34
CA GLY A 12 -9.58 -0.04 10.04
C GLY A 12 -8.55 -1.16 10.27
N ILE A 13 -8.65 -1.89 11.38
CA ILE A 13 -7.77 -3.03 11.69
C ILE A 13 -7.95 -4.16 10.67
N ALA A 14 -9.20 -4.46 10.28
CA ALA A 14 -9.51 -5.50 9.30
C ALA A 14 -8.95 -5.14 7.91
N ALA A 15 -9.13 -3.90 7.46
CA ALA A 15 -8.57 -3.41 6.19
C ALA A 15 -7.03 -3.44 6.20
N TYR A 16 -6.40 -3.03 7.30
CA TYR A 16 -4.96 -3.09 7.44
C TYR A 16 -4.43 -4.53 7.36
N ARG A 17 -5.04 -5.46 8.10
CA ARG A 17 -4.60 -6.87 8.12
C ARG A 17 -4.93 -7.62 6.82
N GLY A 18 -6.07 -7.36 6.20
CA GLY A 18 -6.53 -8.08 5.02
C GLY A 18 -5.95 -7.58 3.70
N ILE A 19 -5.63 -6.29 3.60
CA ILE A 19 -5.23 -5.67 2.32
C ILE A 19 -3.83 -5.07 2.43
N VAL A 20 -3.60 -4.19 3.42
CA VAL A 20 -2.38 -3.39 3.51
C VAL A 20 -1.16 -4.26 3.85
N SER A 21 -1.27 -5.10 4.88
CA SER A 21 -0.17 -5.98 5.34
C SER A 21 0.25 -7.00 4.26
N PRO A 22 -0.67 -7.75 3.61
CA PRO A 22 -0.30 -8.66 2.53
C PRO A 22 0.30 -7.94 1.31
N ALA A 23 -0.22 -6.76 0.96
CA ALA A 23 0.34 -5.95 -0.12
C ALA A 23 1.77 -5.48 0.20
N ALA A 24 2.03 -5.04 1.43
CA ALA A 24 3.35 -4.66 1.89
C ALA A 24 4.33 -5.85 1.90
N VAL A 25 3.89 -7.03 2.32
CA VAL A 25 4.69 -8.26 2.27
C VAL A 25 5.02 -8.63 0.82
N LYS A 26 4.03 -8.64 -0.07
CA LYS A 26 4.25 -8.93 -1.51
C LYS A 26 5.24 -7.93 -2.14
N TYR A 27 5.10 -6.64 -1.83
CA TYR A 27 6.03 -5.61 -2.29
C TYR A 27 7.44 -5.82 -1.72
N ARG A 28 7.58 -6.16 -0.44
CA ARG A 28 8.87 -6.45 0.17
C ARG A 28 9.55 -7.65 -0.49
N THR A 29 8.81 -8.72 -0.74
CA THR A 29 9.31 -9.91 -1.44
C THR A 29 9.73 -9.58 -2.88
N TRP A 30 8.91 -8.84 -3.62
CA TRP A 30 9.24 -8.38 -4.97
C TRP A 30 10.49 -7.48 -5.01
N ARG A 31 10.54 -6.49 -4.10
CA ARG A 31 11.65 -5.52 -3.99
C ARG A 31 12.98 -6.18 -3.64
N ASN A 32 12.92 -7.25 -2.85
CA ASN A 32 14.09 -8.05 -2.48
C ASN A 32 14.39 -9.18 -3.48
N GLY A 33 13.61 -9.32 -4.55
CA GLY A 33 13.83 -10.35 -5.57
C GLY A 33 15.13 -10.12 -6.35
N PRO A 34 15.75 -11.19 -6.87
CA PRO A 34 17.05 -11.13 -7.56
C PRO A 34 17.07 -10.13 -8.72
N ARG A 35 15.96 -9.99 -9.46
CA ARG A 35 15.83 -9.03 -10.56
C ARG A 35 15.95 -7.57 -10.12
N VAL A 36 15.29 -7.20 -9.01
CA VAL A 36 15.34 -5.83 -8.45
C VAL A 36 16.69 -5.58 -7.78
N GLN A 37 17.25 -6.59 -7.12
CA GLN A 37 18.59 -6.50 -6.53
C GLN A 37 19.67 -6.31 -7.59
N VAL A 38 19.64 -7.06 -8.70
CA VAL A 38 20.57 -6.90 -9.82
C VAL A 38 20.41 -5.53 -10.48
N ALA A 39 19.17 -5.08 -10.71
CA ALA A 39 18.90 -3.73 -11.19
C ALA A 39 19.47 -2.65 -10.25
N ARG A 40 19.38 -2.83 -8.93
CA ARG A 40 19.98 -1.92 -7.92
C ARG A 40 21.50 -2.09 -7.74
N ARG A 41 22.08 -3.27 -8.01
CA ARG A 41 23.53 -3.50 -7.91
C ARG A 41 24.25 -2.88 -9.11
N ASN A 42 23.67 -2.98 -10.30
CA ASN A 42 24.17 -2.31 -11.50
C ASN A 42 24.16 -0.78 -11.37
N TRP A 43 23.37 -0.19 -10.47
CA TRP A 43 23.46 1.24 -10.15
C TRP A 43 24.80 1.66 -9.53
N ARG A 44 25.57 0.74 -8.92
CA ARG A 44 26.92 1.04 -8.43
C ARG A 44 28.02 0.91 -9.50
N GLY A 45 27.66 0.60 -10.76
CA GLY A 45 28.63 0.29 -11.81
C GLY A 45 28.36 0.91 -13.18
N VAL A 46 27.20 0.67 -13.81
CA VAL A 46 26.88 1.18 -15.16
C VAL A 46 25.35 1.28 -15.31
N TYR A 47 24.87 2.46 -15.68
CA TYR A 47 23.46 2.85 -15.55
C TYR A 47 22.62 2.39 -16.74
N VAL A 48 21.80 1.35 -16.55
CA VAL A 48 20.56 1.19 -17.34
C VAL A 48 19.41 1.15 -16.36
N PRO A 49 18.56 2.19 -16.28
CA PRO A 49 17.36 2.14 -15.47
C PRO A 49 16.44 1.07 -16.07
N ASP A 50 16.25 -0.04 -15.36
CA ASP A 50 15.19 -0.98 -15.70
C ASP A 50 13.85 -0.25 -15.45
N LEU A 51 13.32 0.37 -16.51
CA LEU A 51 12.08 1.14 -16.52
C LEU A 51 10.91 0.29 -16.02
N GLY A 52 11.00 -1.05 -16.15
CA GLY A 52 10.01 -1.99 -15.60
C GLY A 52 9.97 -1.98 -14.07
N VAL A 53 11.13 -1.89 -13.41
CA VAL A 53 11.21 -1.83 -11.93
C VAL A 53 10.65 -0.50 -11.41
N LYS A 54 11.00 0.63 -12.05
CA LYS A 54 10.44 1.95 -11.70
C LYS A 54 8.93 2.02 -11.92
N ARG A 55 8.43 1.45 -13.03
CA ARG A 55 7.00 1.42 -13.33
C ARG A 55 6.23 0.53 -12.33
N GLY A 56 6.79 -0.62 -11.96
CA GLY A 56 6.22 -1.50 -10.93
C GLY A 56 6.13 -0.83 -9.56
N GLU A 57 7.19 -0.12 -9.15
CA GLU A 57 7.20 0.64 -7.90
C GLU A 57 6.16 1.77 -7.92
N ARG A 58 6.05 2.51 -9.02
CA ARG A 58 5.04 3.58 -9.18
C ARG A 58 3.61 3.03 -9.13
N LEU A 59 3.33 1.92 -9.80
CA LEU A 59 2.01 1.28 -9.78
C LEU A 59 1.63 0.79 -8.39
N PHE A 60 2.59 0.21 -7.65
CA PHE A 60 2.36 -0.20 -6.26
C PHE A 60 1.97 0.99 -5.37
N TRP A 61 2.73 2.08 -5.43
CA TRP A 61 2.45 3.27 -4.62
C TRP A 61 1.12 3.94 -4.99
N LEU A 62 0.75 3.95 -6.29
CA LEU A 62 -0.56 4.43 -6.74
C LEU A 62 -1.70 3.57 -6.17
N ALA A 63 -1.57 2.24 -6.23
CA ALA A 63 -2.56 1.33 -5.66
C ALA A 63 -2.67 1.49 -4.14
N TYR A 64 -1.53 1.62 -3.45
CA TYR A 64 -1.47 1.84 -2.01
C TYR A 64 -2.15 3.15 -1.60
N ALA A 65 -1.85 4.25 -2.31
CA ALA A 65 -2.50 5.54 -2.08
C ALA A 65 -4.03 5.44 -2.28
N GLY A 66 -4.49 4.73 -3.32
CA GLY A 66 -5.91 4.46 -3.53
C GLY A 66 -6.57 3.75 -2.35
N ILE A 67 -5.93 2.70 -1.80
CA ILE A 67 -6.45 1.98 -0.62
C ILE A 67 -6.56 2.91 0.59
N VAL A 68 -5.55 3.76 0.83
CA VAL A 68 -5.56 4.72 1.95
C VAL A 68 -6.69 5.74 1.79
N VAL A 69 -6.88 6.28 0.59
CA VAL A 69 -7.97 7.24 0.31
C VAL A 69 -9.34 6.59 0.50
N VAL A 70 -9.55 5.37 -0.01
CA VAL A 70 -10.82 4.64 0.17
C VAL A 70 -11.08 4.34 1.65
N ALA A 71 -10.06 3.87 2.39
CA ALA A 71 -10.19 3.60 3.82
C ALA A 71 -10.51 4.89 4.61
N GLY A 72 -9.87 6.01 4.27
CA GLY A 72 -10.15 7.32 4.85
C GLY A 72 -11.55 7.82 4.55
N ALA A 73 -12.02 7.67 3.30
CA ALA A 73 -13.37 8.05 2.89
C ALA A 73 -14.44 7.22 3.60
N VAL A 74 -14.26 5.89 3.70
CA VAL A 74 -15.17 5.01 4.44
C VAL A 74 -15.20 5.37 5.93
N GLY A 75 -14.03 5.61 6.53
CA GLY A 75 -13.94 6.08 7.93
C GLY A 75 -14.68 7.40 8.14
N TRP A 76 -14.54 8.35 7.22
CA TRP A 76 -15.26 9.63 7.26
C TRP A 76 -16.78 9.44 7.16
N THR A 77 -17.27 8.63 6.22
CA THR A 77 -18.71 8.37 6.06
C THR A 77 -19.34 7.65 7.26
N ILE A 78 -18.56 6.89 8.02
CA ILE A 78 -19.04 6.26 9.25
C ILE A 78 -19.12 7.28 10.39
N MET A 79 -18.18 8.24 10.45
CA MET A 79 -18.12 9.25 11.50
C MET A 79 -19.09 10.42 11.29
N VAL A 80 -19.42 10.75 10.04
CA VAL A 80 -20.36 11.81 9.70
C VAL A 80 -21.64 11.16 9.15
N PRO A 81 -22.67 10.94 9.99
CA PRO A 81 -23.95 10.47 9.49
C PRO A 81 -24.49 11.50 8.50
N ALA A 82 -24.99 11.04 7.36
CA ALA A 82 -25.74 11.88 6.43
C ALA A 82 -26.90 12.50 7.21
N THR A 83 -26.87 13.82 7.37
CA THR A 83 -27.94 14.63 7.96
C THR A 83 -29.24 14.46 7.21
#